data_AF-A0AAW5A4W5-F1
#
_entry.id   AF-A0AAW5A4W5-F1
#
_cell.length_a   1.000
_cell.length_b   1.000
_cell.length_c   1.000
_cell.angle_alpha   90.00
_cell.angle_beta   90.00
_cell.angle_gamma   90.00
#
_symmetry.space_group_name_H-M   'P 1'
#
loop_
_entity.id
_entity.type
_entity.pdbx_description
1 polymer ?
#
loop_
_entity_poly.entity_id
_entity_poly.type
_entity_poly.pdbx_seq_one_letter_code
_entity_poly.pdbx_strand_id
1 'polypeptide(L)'
;VHNHVSRLSNQRSIFHYARAAGLTTAAAAYHWVSELYNRSPFIAARDRHTDDQALAIQHGHFYWSDHYPDAHLFADAESLRLKHAPNFLLVHPMNIDDAGHKHGLDTAQYRNSARTADIILADYLQGWLDAGYQVLVTADHGMNNDRSHNGLLPEEREVPLFVFGDAFSLDPKAQPKQTDICGTVCALLGVAHEKSVCQELLK
;
A
#
# COMPACT_ATOMS: atom_id res chain seq x y z
N VAL A 1 -5.71 18.37 -7.14
CA VAL A 1 -6.23 17.19 -7.89
C VAL A 1 -7.47 16.72 -7.12
N HIS A 2 -8.54 16.31 -7.80
CA HIS A 2 -9.83 15.98 -7.16
C HIS A 2 -10.15 14.49 -7.38
N ASN A 3 -10.78 13.82 -6.41
CA ASN A 3 -11.19 12.39 -6.49
C ASN A 3 -12.23 12.08 -7.60
N HIS A 4 -12.61 13.07 -8.40
CA HIS A 4 -13.48 12.88 -9.58
C HIS A 4 -12.69 12.87 -10.89
N VAL A 5 -11.37 13.13 -10.83
CA VAL A 5 -10.48 13.02 -11.98
C VAL A 5 -10.02 11.57 -12.09
N SER A 6 -10.69 10.81 -12.96
CA SER A 6 -10.26 9.45 -13.31
C SER A 6 -9.31 9.51 -14.51
N ARG A 7 -8.05 9.15 -14.30
CA ARG A 7 -7.02 8.99 -15.34
C ARG A 7 -5.85 8.16 -14.82
N LEU A 8 -5.11 7.56 -15.75
CA LEU A 8 -3.82 6.93 -15.43
C LEU A 8 -2.82 7.98 -14.93
N SER A 9 -1.94 7.55 -14.03
CA SER A 9 -0.77 8.32 -13.63
C SER A 9 0.17 8.52 -14.82
N ASN A 10 0.81 9.69 -14.88
CA ASN A 10 1.92 9.93 -15.81
C ASN A 10 3.29 9.53 -15.22
N GLN A 11 3.31 9.00 -14.00
CA GLN A 11 4.50 8.56 -13.29
C GLN A 11 4.59 7.03 -13.29
N ARG A 12 5.82 6.52 -13.34
CA ARG A 12 6.09 5.09 -13.13
C ARG A 12 6.09 4.76 -11.63
N SER A 13 5.34 3.73 -11.26
CA SER A 13 5.26 3.15 -9.91
C SER A 13 6.04 1.84 -9.82
N ILE A 14 6.15 1.28 -8.61
CA ILE A 14 6.80 -0.02 -8.34
C ILE A 14 6.25 -1.11 -9.29
N PHE A 15 4.94 -1.14 -9.50
CA PHE A 15 4.27 -2.05 -10.44
C PHE A 15 4.86 -2.00 -11.85
N HIS A 16 5.13 -0.79 -12.35
CA HIS A 16 5.69 -0.60 -13.69
C HIS A 16 7.13 -1.09 -13.79
N TYR A 17 7.95 -0.87 -12.74
CA TYR A 17 9.33 -1.33 -12.72
C TYR A 17 9.41 -2.86 -12.58
N ALA A 18 8.65 -3.43 -11.64
CA ALA A 18 8.58 -4.87 -11.41
C ALA A 18 8.12 -5.61 -12.69
N ARG A 19 7.00 -5.19 -13.29
CA ARG A 19 6.50 -5.81 -14.53
C ARG A 19 7.47 -5.65 -15.69
N ALA A 20 8.13 -4.50 -15.84
CA ALA A 20 9.14 -4.30 -16.88
C ALA A 20 10.37 -5.22 -16.71
N ALA A 21 10.68 -5.64 -15.48
CA ALA A 21 11.69 -6.63 -15.16
C ALA A 21 11.20 -8.09 -15.25
N GLY A 22 9.94 -8.32 -15.67
CA GLY A 22 9.34 -9.65 -15.77
C GLY A 22 8.90 -10.24 -14.43
N LEU A 23 8.83 -9.42 -13.37
CA LEU A 23 8.34 -9.84 -12.06
C LEU A 23 6.82 -9.83 -12.00
N THR A 24 6.26 -10.68 -11.15
CA THR A 24 4.81 -10.79 -10.92
C THR A 24 4.36 -9.77 -9.88
N THR A 25 3.26 -9.06 -10.16
CA THR A 25 2.71 -8.05 -9.26
C THR A 25 1.26 -8.33 -8.87
N ALA A 26 0.90 -7.94 -7.66
CA ALA A 26 -0.48 -8.01 -7.20
C ALA A 26 -0.89 -6.83 -6.30
N ALA A 27 -2.20 -6.55 -6.23
CA ALA A 27 -2.75 -5.57 -5.30
C ALA A 27 -4.13 -5.97 -4.77
N ALA A 28 -4.30 -5.93 -3.45
CA ALA A 28 -5.59 -5.86 -2.79
C ALA A 28 -5.78 -4.40 -2.32
N ALA A 29 -6.59 -3.61 -3.03
CA ALA A 29 -6.59 -2.17 -2.84
C ALA A 29 -7.89 -1.47 -3.22
N TYR A 30 -8.02 -0.19 -2.85
CA TYR A 30 -9.12 0.65 -3.30
C TYR A 30 -9.04 0.84 -4.83
N HIS A 31 -10.18 0.96 -5.50
CA HIS A 31 -10.26 0.96 -6.97
C HIS A 31 -9.46 2.07 -7.65
N TRP A 32 -9.23 3.20 -6.97
CA TRP A 32 -8.39 4.29 -7.48
C TRP A 32 -6.98 3.82 -7.84
N VAL A 33 -6.45 2.79 -7.16
CA VAL A 33 -5.14 2.20 -7.50
C VAL A 33 -5.18 1.54 -8.88
N SER A 34 -6.27 0.86 -9.24
CA SER A 34 -6.49 0.36 -10.59
C SER A 34 -6.62 1.50 -11.60
N GLU A 35 -7.31 2.58 -11.25
CA GLU A 35 -7.46 3.75 -12.12
C GLU A 35 -6.16 4.48 -12.38
N LEU A 36 -5.24 4.48 -11.41
CA LEU A 36 -3.93 5.11 -11.54
C LEU A 36 -2.97 4.28 -12.40
N TYR A 37 -3.02 2.94 -12.33
CA TYR A 37 -1.93 2.10 -12.86
C TYR A 37 -2.34 1.04 -13.89
N ASN A 38 -3.63 0.67 -13.96
CA ASN A 38 -4.11 -0.32 -14.91
C ASN A 38 -4.98 0.31 -16.00
N ARG A 39 -6.13 0.88 -15.60
CA ARG A 39 -7.13 1.39 -16.54
C ARG A 39 -8.10 2.32 -15.84
N SER A 40 -8.45 3.40 -16.54
CA SER A 40 -9.48 4.36 -16.14
C SER A 40 -10.47 4.57 -17.30
N PRO A 41 -11.79 4.70 -17.03
CA PRO A 41 -12.42 4.60 -15.72
C PRO A 41 -12.52 3.15 -15.21
N PHE A 42 -12.61 2.99 -13.89
CA PHE A 42 -12.88 1.72 -13.24
C PHE A 42 -14.32 1.26 -13.52
N ILE A 43 -14.46 -0.01 -13.91
CA ILE A 43 -15.74 -0.68 -14.11
C ILE A 43 -15.75 -1.92 -13.23
N ALA A 44 -16.51 -1.87 -12.12
CA ALA A 44 -16.48 -2.91 -11.09
C ALA A 44 -16.65 -4.34 -11.63
N ALA A 45 -17.60 -4.57 -12.55
CA ALA A 45 -17.84 -5.90 -13.13
C ALA A 45 -16.65 -6.44 -13.96
N ARG A 46 -15.82 -5.56 -14.51
CA ARG A 46 -14.66 -5.90 -15.34
C ARG A 46 -13.38 -5.94 -14.52
N ASP A 47 -13.20 -4.98 -13.64
CA ASP A 47 -11.88 -4.65 -13.07
C ASP A 47 -11.71 -5.16 -11.64
N ARG A 48 -12.80 -5.39 -10.87
CA ARG A 48 -12.73 -5.82 -9.45
C ARG A 48 -11.77 -6.98 -9.25
N HIS A 49 -11.85 -8.00 -10.10
CA HIS A 49 -10.94 -9.14 -10.10
C HIS A 49 -10.13 -9.09 -11.39
N THR A 50 -8.91 -8.56 -11.29
CA THR A 50 -7.99 -8.48 -12.43
C THR A 50 -7.07 -9.69 -12.43
N ASP A 51 -6.93 -10.33 -13.58
CA ASP A 51 -5.92 -11.35 -13.88
C ASP A 51 -5.50 -11.18 -15.34
N ASP A 52 -4.56 -10.25 -15.58
CA ASP A 52 -4.11 -9.85 -16.91
C ASP A 52 -2.61 -9.49 -16.88
N GLN A 53 -1.80 -10.36 -17.48
CA GLN A 53 -0.34 -10.24 -17.53
C GLN A 53 0.15 -9.02 -18.33
N ALA A 54 -0.71 -8.38 -19.13
CA ALA A 54 -0.36 -7.18 -19.87
C ALA A 54 -0.38 -5.91 -19.01
N LEU A 55 -1.07 -5.93 -17.86
CA LEU A 55 -1.23 -4.77 -16.98
C LEU A 55 -0.06 -4.60 -16.01
N ALA A 56 0.07 -3.40 -15.42
CA ALA A 56 1.11 -3.11 -14.44
C ALA A 56 0.85 -3.83 -13.11
N ILE A 57 -0.42 -3.87 -12.67
CA ILE A 57 -0.92 -4.73 -11.60
C ILE A 57 -1.56 -5.94 -12.28
N GLN A 58 -0.83 -7.05 -12.34
CA GLN A 58 -1.24 -8.23 -13.12
C GLN A 58 -2.38 -8.98 -12.44
N HIS A 59 -2.35 -9.07 -11.11
CA HIS A 59 -3.37 -9.74 -10.31
C HIS A 59 -3.97 -8.76 -9.28
N GLY A 60 -5.27 -8.53 -9.31
CA GLY A 60 -5.89 -7.47 -8.51
C GLY A 60 -7.22 -7.86 -7.88
N HIS A 61 -7.43 -7.47 -6.62
CA HIS A 61 -8.73 -7.45 -5.96
C HIS A 61 -9.02 -6.01 -5.52
N PHE A 62 -9.96 -5.35 -6.21
CA PHE A 62 -10.24 -3.93 -6.03
C PHE A 62 -11.62 -3.68 -5.44
N TYR A 63 -11.66 -3.08 -4.25
CA TYR A 63 -12.91 -2.65 -3.62
C TYR A 63 -13.19 -1.17 -3.90
N TRP A 64 -14.44 -0.74 -3.71
CA TRP A 64 -14.87 0.63 -4.01
C TRP A 64 -15.84 1.22 -2.98
N SER A 65 -15.95 0.56 -1.83
CA SER A 65 -16.78 1.00 -0.73
C SER A 65 -15.88 1.36 0.43
N ASP A 66 -16.00 2.59 0.96
CA ASP A 66 -15.15 3.10 2.03
C ASP A 66 -15.23 2.26 3.30
N HIS A 67 -16.35 1.57 3.51
CA HIS A 67 -16.59 0.68 4.64
C HIS A 67 -16.28 -0.80 4.33
N TYR A 68 -15.49 -1.09 3.29
CA TYR A 68 -15.07 -2.46 3.00
C TYR A 68 -14.23 -3.00 4.18
N PRO A 69 -14.58 -4.14 4.79
CA PRO A 69 -13.89 -4.57 6.00
C PRO A 69 -12.41 -4.89 5.74
N ASP A 70 -11.51 -4.27 6.50
CA ASP A 70 -10.07 -4.57 6.42
C ASP A 70 -9.79 -6.08 6.52
N ALA A 71 -10.50 -6.82 7.39
CA ALA A 71 -10.35 -8.28 7.50
C ALA A 71 -10.59 -9.01 6.17
N HIS A 72 -11.55 -8.55 5.37
CA HIS A 72 -11.81 -9.12 4.04
C HIS A 72 -10.72 -8.71 3.05
N LEU A 73 -10.24 -7.47 3.14
CA LEU A 73 -9.13 -7.00 2.31
C LEU A 73 -7.83 -7.77 2.56
N PHE A 74 -7.49 -8.04 3.83
CA PHE A 74 -6.32 -8.85 4.16
C PHE A 74 -6.48 -10.31 3.70
N ALA A 75 -7.71 -10.86 3.77
CA ALA A 75 -8.00 -12.16 3.17
C ALA A 75 -7.87 -12.15 1.63
N ASP A 76 -8.29 -11.07 0.97
CA ASP A 76 -8.10 -10.87 -0.47
C ASP A 76 -6.61 -10.83 -0.84
N ALA A 77 -5.79 -10.12 -0.05
CA ALA A 77 -4.34 -10.07 -0.21
C ALA A 77 -3.69 -11.46 -0.06
N GLU A 78 -4.09 -12.21 0.96
CA GLU A 78 -3.57 -13.57 1.18
C GLU A 78 -3.99 -14.54 0.07
N SER A 79 -5.23 -14.43 -0.43
CA SER A 79 -5.70 -15.17 -1.61
C SER A 79 -4.81 -14.90 -2.83
N LEU A 80 -4.47 -13.63 -3.09
CA LEU A 80 -3.55 -13.27 -4.18
C LEU A 80 -2.15 -13.84 -3.96
N ARG A 81 -1.61 -13.76 -2.74
CA ARG A 81 -0.29 -14.29 -2.39
C ARG A 81 -0.20 -15.79 -2.62
N LEU A 82 -1.18 -16.55 -2.13
CA LEU A 82 -1.22 -18.01 -2.25
C LEU A 82 -1.40 -18.49 -3.69
N LYS A 83 -2.19 -17.78 -4.51
CA LYS A 83 -2.46 -18.17 -5.90
C LYS A 83 -1.34 -17.82 -6.87
N HIS A 84 -0.69 -16.68 -6.65
CA HIS A 84 0.19 -16.09 -7.65
C HIS A 84 1.64 -15.90 -7.19
N ALA A 85 1.94 -16.05 -5.89
CA ALA A 85 3.26 -15.82 -5.31
C ALA A 85 3.95 -14.55 -5.88
N PRO A 86 3.27 -13.39 -5.86
CA PRO A 86 3.76 -12.18 -6.52
C PRO A 86 5.08 -11.71 -5.90
N ASN A 87 5.99 -11.16 -6.70
CA ASN A 87 7.21 -10.54 -6.20
C ASN A 87 6.90 -9.22 -5.46
N PHE A 88 5.85 -8.51 -5.87
CA PHE A 88 5.37 -7.31 -5.19
C PHE A 88 3.86 -7.37 -4.96
N LEU A 89 3.44 -7.25 -3.69
CA LEU A 89 2.04 -7.20 -3.28
C LEU A 89 1.77 -5.90 -2.52
N LEU A 90 0.76 -5.15 -2.96
CA LEU A 90 0.22 -4.00 -2.22
C LEU A 90 -1.05 -4.42 -1.48
N VAL A 91 -1.14 -4.07 -0.19
CA VAL A 91 -2.36 -4.17 0.62
C VAL A 91 -2.74 -2.77 1.10
N HIS A 92 -3.93 -2.31 0.78
CA HIS A 92 -4.36 -0.92 1.03
C HIS A 92 -5.70 -0.86 1.79
N PRO A 93 -5.68 -0.98 3.13
CA PRO A 93 -6.85 -0.80 3.99
C PRO A 93 -7.27 0.68 4.08
N MET A 94 -8.55 0.93 4.40
CA MET A 94 -9.11 2.30 4.48
C MET A 94 -9.80 2.61 5.80
N ASN A 95 -10.09 1.62 6.66
CA ASN A 95 -10.92 1.86 7.85
C ASN A 95 -10.29 2.83 8.86
N ILE A 96 -8.95 2.96 8.88
CA ILE A 96 -8.28 3.94 9.74
C ILE A 96 -8.61 5.36 9.28
N ASP A 97 -8.47 5.64 7.99
CA ASP A 97 -8.80 6.93 7.39
C ASP A 97 -10.30 7.25 7.53
N ASP A 98 -11.18 6.29 7.21
CA ASP A 98 -12.63 6.43 7.37
C ASP A 98 -13.04 6.75 8.82
N ALA A 99 -12.42 6.08 9.81
CA ALA A 99 -12.63 6.41 11.22
C ALA A 99 -12.13 7.82 11.56
N GLY A 100 -11.01 8.24 10.96
CA GLY A 100 -10.45 9.58 11.13
C GLY A 100 -11.38 10.66 10.61
N HIS A 101 -11.94 10.50 9.41
CA HIS A 101 -12.94 11.42 8.86
C HIS A 101 -14.25 11.45 9.66
N LYS A 102 -14.67 10.32 10.26
CA LYS A 102 -15.89 10.27 11.06
C LYS A 102 -15.71 10.88 12.45
N HIS A 103 -14.55 10.71 13.07
CA HIS A 103 -14.37 10.97 14.49
C HIS A 103 -13.25 11.97 14.82
N GLY A 104 -12.18 12.03 14.03
CA GLY A 104 -11.01 12.88 14.26
C GLY A 104 -9.86 12.16 14.97
N LEU A 105 -8.65 12.73 14.87
CA LEU A 105 -7.39 12.18 15.37
C LEU A 105 -7.45 11.76 16.84
N ASP A 106 -7.91 12.64 17.74
CA ASP A 106 -7.81 12.43 19.19
C ASP A 106 -8.89 11.50 19.77
N THR A 107 -9.56 10.71 18.95
CA THR A 107 -10.67 9.85 19.37
C THR A 107 -10.27 8.41 19.65
N ALA A 108 -11.05 7.75 20.51
CA ALA A 108 -10.87 6.32 20.76
C ALA A 108 -11.18 5.48 19.52
N GLN A 109 -12.10 5.95 18.67
CA GLN A 109 -12.48 5.30 17.42
C GLN A 109 -11.30 5.21 16.45
N TYR A 110 -10.60 6.33 16.22
CA TYR A 110 -9.40 6.37 15.37
C TYR A 110 -8.25 5.51 15.94
N ARG A 111 -8.02 5.56 17.26
CA ARG A 111 -7.00 4.70 17.89
C ARG A 111 -7.36 3.21 17.83
N ASN A 112 -8.64 2.86 17.98
CA ASN A 112 -9.10 1.48 17.97
C ASN A 112 -9.15 0.89 16.55
N SER A 113 -9.36 1.69 15.51
CA SER A 113 -9.25 1.21 14.13
C SER A 113 -7.81 0.80 13.81
N ALA A 114 -6.82 1.59 14.23
CA ALA A 114 -5.40 1.21 14.11
C ALA A 114 -5.08 -0.08 14.87
N ARG A 115 -5.58 -0.26 16.10
CA ARG A 115 -5.40 -1.52 16.86
C ARG A 115 -6.06 -2.71 16.18
N THR A 116 -7.21 -2.51 15.55
CA THR A 116 -7.91 -3.57 14.83
C THR A 116 -7.14 -3.99 13.59
N ALA A 117 -6.59 -3.03 12.83
CA ALA A 117 -5.72 -3.32 11.70
C ALA A 117 -4.45 -4.09 12.13
N ASP A 118 -3.85 -3.73 13.26
CA ASP A 118 -2.70 -4.45 13.84
C ASP A 118 -3.02 -5.90 14.19
N ILE A 119 -4.16 -6.14 14.86
CA ILE A 119 -4.64 -7.51 15.17
C ILE A 119 -4.84 -8.34 13.90
N ILE A 120 -5.47 -7.75 12.87
CA ILE A 120 -5.68 -8.45 11.59
C ILE A 120 -4.33 -8.74 10.91
N LEU A 121 -3.42 -7.78 10.86
CA LEU A 121 -2.10 -7.95 10.25
C LEU A 121 -1.31 -9.07 10.95
N ALA A 122 -1.42 -9.20 12.27
CA ALA A 122 -0.74 -10.23 13.05
C ALA A 122 -1.07 -11.66 12.59
N ASP A 123 -2.28 -11.90 12.06
CA ASP A 123 -2.67 -13.20 11.53
C ASP A 123 -1.88 -13.62 10.27
N TYR A 124 -1.33 -12.65 9.53
CA TYR A 124 -0.67 -12.88 8.24
C TYR A 124 0.84 -12.62 8.25
N LEU A 125 1.30 -11.66 9.07
CA LEU A 125 2.67 -11.15 9.02
C LEU A 125 3.72 -12.26 9.09
N GLN A 126 3.60 -13.17 10.06
CA GLN A 126 4.57 -14.26 10.19
C GLN A 126 4.58 -15.17 8.97
N GLY A 127 3.40 -15.52 8.43
CA GLY A 127 3.29 -16.35 7.22
C GLY A 127 3.89 -15.69 5.98
N TRP A 128 3.85 -14.35 5.88
CA TRP A 128 4.51 -13.60 4.82
C TRP A 128 6.03 -13.63 4.97
N LEU A 129 6.54 -13.42 6.19
CA LEU A 129 7.98 -13.49 6.48
C LEU A 129 8.54 -14.90 6.24
N ASP A 130 7.83 -15.94 6.68
CA ASP A 130 8.22 -17.34 6.45
C ASP A 130 8.23 -17.70 4.95
N ALA A 131 7.42 -17.03 4.15
CA ALA A 131 7.41 -17.14 2.69
C ALA A 131 8.50 -16.29 1.99
N GLY A 132 9.36 -15.62 2.76
CA GLY A 132 10.49 -14.84 2.26
C GLY A 132 10.16 -13.40 1.85
N TYR A 133 8.95 -12.91 2.16
CA TYR A 133 8.61 -11.52 1.88
C TYR A 133 9.31 -10.56 2.84
N GLN A 134 9.66 -9.38 2.31
CA GLN A 134 10.03 -8.21 3.09
C GLN A 134 8.78 -7.33 3.22
N VAL A 135 8.40 -6.95 4.44
CA VAL A 135 7.15 -6.24 4.70
C VAL A 135 7.43 -4.82 5.15
N LEU A 136 6.81 -3.85 4.50
CA LEU A 136 6.81 -2.44 4.90
C LEU A 136 5.36 -2.04 5.22
N VAL A 137 5.15 -1.40 6.38
CA VAL A 137 3.84 -0.87 6.79
C VAL A 137 3.99 0.63 7.02
N THR A 138 3.19 1.43 6.31
CA THR A 138 3.23 2.88 6.40
C THR A 138 1.88 3.48 6.05
N ALA A 139 1.73 4.79 6.21
CA ALA A 139 0.58 5.55 5.76
C ALA A 139 1.01 6.59 4.73
N ASP A 140 0.09 7.04 3.90
CA ASP A 140 0.32 8.11 2.93
C ASP A 140 0.15 9.51 3.54
N HIS A 141 -0.66 9.63 4.58
CA HIS A 141 -0.83 10.82 5.42
C HIS A 141 -1.38 10.46 6.81
N GLY A 142 -1.47 11.46 7.69
CA GLY A 142 -2.18 11.37 8.97
C GLY A 142 -3.57 12.04 8.93
N MET A 143 -4.09 12.46 10.08
CA MET A 143 -5.43 13.02 10.24
C MET A 143 -5.39 14.12 11.30
N ASN A 144 -6.18 15.19 11.14
CA ASN A 144 -6.29 16.26 12.14
C ASN A 144 -7.62 16.18 12.94
N ASN A 145 -7.77 17.06 13.93
CA ASN A 145 -8.98 17.12 14.77
C ASN A 145 -10.21 17.74 14.08
N ASP A 146 -10.00 18.42 12.94
CA ASP A 146 -11.09 18.84 12.04
C ASP A 146 -11.59 17.69 11.16
N ARG A 147 -11.10 16.46 11.40
CA ARG A 147 -11.48 15.24 10.68
C ARG A 147 -11.14 15.31 9.21
N SER A 148 -10.05 15.99 8.91
CA SER A 148 -9.52 16.15 7.57
C SER A 148 -8.02 15.86 7.57
N HIS A 149 -7.50 15.73 6.37
CA HIS A 149 -6.08 15.84 6.07
C HIS A 149 -5.92 16.88 4.93
N ASN A 150 -4.73 16.93 4.30
CA ASN A 150 -4.30 17.85 3.22
C ASN A 150 -3.64 19.16 3.68
N GLY A 151 -3.46 19.38 4.98
CA GLY A 151 -2.72 20.50 5.53
C GLY A 151 -1.22 20.26 5.65
N LEU A 152 -0.56 21.16 6.40
CA LEU A 152 0.88 21.13 6.65
C LEU A 152 1.23 20.74 8.09
N LEU A 153 0.24 20.34 8.89
CA LEU A 153 0.43 20.02 10.30
C LEU A 153 1.29 18.75 10.46
N PRO A 154 2.11 18.67 11.53
CA PRO A 154 2.89 17.47 11.82
C PRO A 154 2.04 16.21 11.86
N GLU A 155 0.89 16.23 12.53
CA GLU A 155 -0.04 15.09 12.64
C GLU A 155 -0.67 14.66 11.30
N GLU A 156 -0.62 15.50 10.27
CA GLU A 156 -1.07 15.17 8.92
C GLU A 156 0.05 14.60 8.04
N ARG A 157 1.32 14.86 8.39
CA ARG A 157 2.49 14.59 7.52
C ARG A 157 3.48 13.58 8.10
N GLU A 158 3.54 13.45 9.42
CA GLU A 158 4.40 12.50 10.11
C GLU A 158 3.68 11.17 10.24
N VAL A 159 4.09 10.22 9.42
CA VAL A 159 3.52 8.87 9.33
C VAL A 159 4.57 7.84 9.73
N PRO A 160 4.16 6.73 10.37
CA PRO A 160 5.10 5.68 10.71
C PRO A 160 5.58 4.94 9.46
N LEU A 161 6.79 4.38 9.53
CA LEU A 161 7.27 3.34 8.63
C LEU A 161 7.82 2.19 9.49
N PHE A 162 7.10 1.08 9.52
CA PHE A 162 7.55 -0.16 10.14
C PHE A 162 8.07 -1.10 9.06
N VAL A 163 9.18 -1.77 9.33
CA VAL A 163 9.81 -2.72 8.40
C VAL A 163 10.07 -4.06 9.08
N PHE A 164 9.84 -5.15 8.36
CA PHE A 164 10.00 -6.51 8.84
C PHE A 164 10.65 -7.37 7.75
N GLY A 165 11.65 -8.16 8.13
CA GLY A 165 12.42 -8.98 7.21
C GLY A 165 13.92 -8.75 7.38
N ASP A 166 14.72 -9.55 6.67
CA ASP A 166 16.17 -9.58 6.79
C ASP A 166 16.89 -8.60 5.86
N ALA A 167 16.20 -7.89 4.98
CA ALA A 167 16.80 -6.92 4.07
C ALA A 167 17.02 -5.52 4.69
N PHE A 168 16.46 -5.26 5.88
CA PHE A 168 16.48 -3.94 6.51
C PHE A 168 17.62 -3.79 7.53
N SER A 169 18.26 -2.61 7.53
CA SER A 169 19.39 -2.30 8.43
C SER A 169 18.99 -2.23 9.91
N LEU A 170 17.72 -1.88 10.18
CA LEU A 170 17.21 -1.50 11.50
C LEU A 170 17.98 -0.34 12.15
N ASP A 171 18.65 0.50 11.36
CA ASP A 171 19.37 1.67 11.87
C ASP A 171 18.39 2.70 12.44
N PRO A 172 18.42 3.00 13.75
CA PRO A 172 17.54 4.01 14.35
C PRO A 172 17.84 5.43 13.85
N LYS A 173 18.93 5.64 13.11
CA LYS A 173 19.29 6.92 12.49
C LYS A 173 18.80 7.05 11.05
N ALA A 174 18.24 6.00 10.44
CA ALA A 174 17.68 6.09 9.10
C ALA A 174 16.60 7.17 9.04
N GLN A 175 16.57 7.95 7.95
CA GLN A 175 15.64 9.06 7.74
C GLN A 175 14.85 8.87 6.44
N PRO A 176 14.05 7.79 6.32
CA PRO A 176 13.33 7.49 5.09
C PRO A 176 12.29 8.57 4.80
N LYS A 177 12.30 9.09 3.57
CA LYS A 177 11.21 9.95 3.07
C LYS A 177 10.21 9.12 2.30
N GLN A 178 8.94 9.52 2.33
CA GLN A 178 7.88 8.87 1.55
C GLN A 178 8.20 8.81 0.05
N THR A 179 8.91 9.83 -0.49
CA THR A 179 9.37 9.85 -1.89
C THR A 179 10.41 8.79 -2.22
N ASP A 180 11.13 8.29 -1.22
CA ASP A 180 12.18 7.29 -1.39
C ASP A 180 11.63 5.86 -1.40
N ILE A 181 10.42 5.64 -0.88
CA ILE A 181 9.81 4.31 -0.76
C ILE A 181 9.77 3.57 -2.09
N CYS A 182 9.41 4.27 -3.18
CA CYS A 182 9.33 3.67 -4.51
C CYS A 182 10.68 3.10 -4.96
N GLY A 183 11.76 3.88 -4.81
CA GLY A 183 13.10 3.40 -5.17
C GLY A 183 13.63 2.36 -4.19
N THR A 184 13.39 2.52 -2.89
CA THR A 184 13.80 1.53 -1.89
C THR A 184 13.15 0.17 -2.12
N VAL A 185 11.85 0.11 -2.45
CA VAL A 185 11.20 -1.15 -2.81
C VAL A 185 11.73 -1.70 -4.14
N CYS A 186 11.99 -0.85 -5.14
CA CYS A 186 12.59 -1.32 -6.38
C CYS A 186 14.01 -1.88 -6.18
N ALA A 187 14.80 -1.30 -5.28
CA ALA A 187 16.11 -1.82 -4.88
C ALA A 187 16.00 -3.18 -4.19
N LEU A 188 15.02 -3.37 -3.29
CA LEU A 188 14.71 -4.66 -2.67
C LEU A 188 14.32 -5.73 -3.71
N LEU A 189 13.57 -5.35 -4.74
CA LEU A 189 13.18 -6.23 -5.84
C LEU A 189 14.33 -6.52 -6.83
N GLY A 190 15.46 -5.82 -6.71
CA GLY A 190 16.59 -5.94 -7.63
C GLY A 190 16.28 -5.44 -9.04
N VAL A 191 15.33 -4.50 -9.21
CA VAL A 191 14.92 -3.98 -10.52
C VAL A 191 15.55 -2.63 -10.82
N ALA A 192 15.82 -2.34 -12.09
CA ALA A 192 16.36 -1.05 -12.51
C ALA A 192 15.30 0.07 -12.40
N HIS A 193 15.68 1.19 -11.77
CA HIS A 193 14.82 2.36 -11.59
C HIS A 193 15.62 3.66 -11.50
N GLU A 194 14.94 4.79 -11.66
CA GLU A 194 15.48 6.15 -11.57
C GLU A 194 15.01 6.92 -10.31
N LYS A 195 14.28 6.25 -9.41
CA LYS A 195 13.76 6.83 -8.17
C LYS A 195 14.84 6.99 -7.08
N SER A 196 14.64 7.95 -6.19
CA SER A 196 15.46 8.11 -4.97
C SER A 196 15.29 6.91 -4.04
N VAL A 197 16.32 6.63 -3.25
CA VAL A 197 16.40 5.47 -2.35
C VAL A 197 16.90 5.96 -1.00
N CYS A 198 16.25 5.53 0.09
CA CYS A 198 16.81 5.63 1.42
C CYS A 198 17.75 4.43 1.60
N GLN A 199 19.04 4.66 1.34
CA GLN A 199 20.07 3.63 1.44
C GLN A 199 20.28 3.18 2.88
N GLU A 200 20.11 4.09 3.86
CA GLU A 200 20.28 3.75 5.27
C GLU A 200 19.23 2.75 5.77
N LEU A 201 18.09 2.59 5.07
CA LEU A 201 17.05 1.63 5.44
C LEU A 201 17.40 0.19 5.08
N LEU A 202 18.32 -0.01 4.13
CA LEU A 202 18.69 -1.32 3.57
C LEU A 202 20.05 -1.80 4.12
N LYS A 203 20.27 -3.12 4.12
CA LYS A 203 21.57 -3.74 4.45
C LYS A 203 22.58 -3.68 3.32
#